data_AF-A0AAJ0B0K4-F1
#
_entry.id   AF-A0AAJ0B0K4-F1
#
_cell.length_a   1.000
_cell.length_b   1.000
_cell.length_c   1.000
_cell.angle_alpha   90.00
_cell.angle_beta   90.00
_cell.angle_gamma   90.00
#
_symmetry.space_group_name_H-M   'P 1'
#
loop_
_entity.id
_entity.type
_entity.pdbx_description
1 polymer ?
#
loop_
_entity_poly.entity_id
_entity_poly.type
_entity_poly.pdbx_seq_one_letter_code
_entity_poly.pdbx_strand_id
1 'polypeptide(L)'
;MKATAGFLTAFALGALAVPVVPVEEKSPYLMPGPVLGGDKINILKPILGSGDASPRKPSKDGYRDLRLKKDITLAWKNDEALTQAVLKANWNDAPEYKVINMEDFGDLVEDVDCTAPHLFIDFKRAEDISNAIREWGWVNDQSTHKLVVFANHPKCGEDATREPFLVTAIKYDKKEFRADMQVEAIKDFESVIPEGVLEIDTLIDPEEVLPPSFFDAATSDDANTSPASPLIKTKRADASISLSLNRDMSGNIFRIEKNGNYVSLDCTDCGTRGYLRAKAYVHISWFKVKTAYVEFRAEGVEVRVNLLLEAHLEHHVTDHKVLVPLMVYVGIPKIIALRFGANLGIGWDIGFEATGRVGWGIVGKMDNSLYRNCLKGCRDVNQGWGMTWTKKDPFASGEIKLTTDVHAFINPNFGVDLFGFGYEGGVAFLAPQFLGEVALRADTNGGICDNPATTIGLDVELAYGYSAFAYVGQNYQNTNWQADLFAPKSFVFYDQCFPIKNN
;
A
#
# COMPACT_ATOMS: atom_id res chain seq x y z
N MET A 1 2.35 -11.27 62.89
CA MET A 1 1.45 -10.11 62.65
C MET A 1 2.17 -9.14 61.73
N LYS A 2 1.54 -8.84 60.57
CA LYS A 2 1.89 -7.81 59.56
C LYS A 2 3.20 -8.02 58.76
N ALA A 3 3.28 -7.75 57.47
CA ALA A 3 2.32 -7.69 56.36
C ALA A 3 3.20 -7.67 55.09
N THR A 4 2.87 -8.52 54.13
CA THR A 4 3.41 -8.56 52.77
C THR A 4 2.97 -7.32 51.99
N ALA A 5 3.89 -6.69 51.27
CA ALA A 5 3.55 -5.71 50.22
C ALA A 5 4.34 -6.10 48.95
N GLY A 6 3.62 -6.68 47.99
CA GLY A 6 4.12 -6.95 46.65
C GLY A 6 4.11 -5.68 45.81
N PHE A 7 5.22 -5.40 45.14
CA PHE A 7 5.30 -4.40 44.09
C PHE A 7 4.85 -5.04 42.77
N LEU A 8 3.65 -4.68 42.33
CA LEU A 8 3.18 -4.89 40.96
C LEU A 8 3.64 -3.68 40.14
N THR A 9 4.70 -3.84 39.36
CA THR A 9 5.09 -2.88 38.33
C THR A 9 4.17 -3.07 37.13
N ALA A 10 3.19 -2.19 36.98
CA ALA A 10 2.38 -2.10 35.78
C ALA A 10 3.22 -1.54 34.63
N PHE A 11 3.43 -2.34 33.58
CA PHE A 11 3.94 -1.86 32.30
C PHE A 11 2.85 -1.03 31.61
N ALA A 12 2.94 0.29 31.70
CA ALA A 12 2.17 1.19 30.85
C ALA A 12 2.85 1.24 29.48
N LEU A 13 2.30 0.52 28.50
CA LEU A 13 2.55 0.74 27.07
C LEU A 13 1.97 2.11 26.69
N GLY A 14 2.80 3.15 26.81
CA GLY A 14 2.48 4.47 26.30
C GLY A 14 2.39 4.43 24.78
N ALA A 15 1.19 4.59 24.24
CA ALA A 15 0.96 4.81 22.83
C ALA A 15 1.62 6.14 22.42
N LEU A 16 2.65 6.07 21.59
CA LEU A 16 3.19 7.24 20.91
C LEU A 16 2.14 7.72 19.90
N ALA A 17 1.46 8.80 20.23
CA ALA A 17 0.67 9.54 19.25
C ALA A 17 1.65 10.19 18.26
N VAL A 18 1.53 9.83 16.99
CA VAL A 18 2.30 10.41 15.89
C VAL A 18 1.96 11.90 15.80
N PRO A 19 2.93 12.82 16.00
CA PRO A 19 2.70 14.22 15.67
C PRO A 19 2.65 14.32 14.14
N VAL A 20 1.46 14.64 13.61
CA VAL A 20 1.31 15.05 12.21
C VAL A 20 2.06 16.37 12.07
N VAL A 21 3.30 16.32 11.59
CA VAL A 21 4.00 17.53 11.18
C VAL A 21 3.39 17.94 9.84
N PRO A 22 2.68 19.09 9.74
CA PRO A 22 2.23 19.59 8.46
C PRO A 22 3.48 19.88 7.63
N VAL A 23 3.67 19.12 6.56
CA VAL A 23 4.63 19.48 5.52
C VAL A 23 4.17 20.84 4.99
N GLU A 24 5.06 21.81 5.08
CA GLU A 24 4.89 23.18 4.62
C GLU A 24 4.15 23.20 3.27
N GLU A 25 3.10 24.02 3.18
CA GLU A 25 2.19 24.19 2.06
C GLU A 25 2.95 24.70 0.82
N LYS A 26 3.71 23.82 0.18
CA LYS A 26 4.26 24.06 -1.16
C LYS A 26 3.16 23.72 -2.15
N SER A 27 2.71 24.77 -2.85
CA SER A 27 2.04 24.84 -4.17
C SER A 27 1.58 23.51 -4.76
N PRO A 28 0.35 23.43 -5.33
CA PRO A 28 -0.16 22.21 -5.93
C PRO A 28 0.87 21.69 -6.93
N TYR A 29 1.48 20.56 -6.59
CA TYR A 29 2.28 19.81 -7.54
C TYR A 29 1.28 19.36 -8.62
N LEU A 30 1.24 20.12 -9.73
CA LEU A 30 1.19 19.49 -11.03
C LEU A 30 2.20 18.35 -10.96
N MET A 31 1.70 17.12 -11.08
CA MET A 31 2.51 15.92 -11.12
C MET A 31 3.76 16.23 -11.95
N PRO A 32 4.99 16.15 -11.40
CA PRO A 32 6.13 16.05 -12.27
C PRO A 32 5.83 14.82 -13.13
N GLY A 33 5.74 15.03 -14.44
CA GLY A 33 5.72 13.94 -15.41
C GLY A 33 6.81 12.93 -15.05
N PRO A 34 6.63 11.65 -15.43
CA PRO A 34 7.38 10.53 -14.88
C PRO A 34 8.89 10.79 -14.98
N VAL A 35 9.52 11.08 -13.84
CA VAL A 35 10.98 11.14 -13.75
C VAL A 35 11.46 9.79 -13.26
N LEU A 36 11.99 9.05 -14.23
CA LEU A 36 12.81 7.85 -14.18
C LEU A 36 12.08 6.50 -14.11
N GLY A 37 11.82 5.95 -15.31
CA GLY A 37 12.01 4.52 -15.56
C GLY A 37 10.78 3.67 -15.87
N GLY A 38 10.00 4.00 -16.90
CA GLY A 38 9.19 2.99 -17.62
C GLY A 38 7.96 2.39 -16.93
N ASP A 39 7.65 2.72 -15.68
CA ASP A 39 6.50 2.13 -14.99
C ASP A 39 5.16 2.67 -15.54
N LYS A 40 4.34 1.75 -16.09
CA LYS A 40 2.98 2.04 -16.54
C LYS A 40 2.12 2.41 -15.33
N ILE A 41 1.46 3.58 -15.39
CA ILE A 41 0.44 3.94 -14.40
C ILE A 41 -0.79 3.05 -14.62
N ASN A 42 -1.19 2.26 -13.61
CA ASN A 42 -2.41 1.48 -13.67
C ASN A 42 -3.60 2.37 -13.32
N ILE A 43 -4.01 3.19 -14.29
CA ILE A 43 -5.23 4.01 -14.19
C ILE A 43 -6.43 3.06 -14.13
N LEU A 44 -7.24 3.18 -13.08
CA LEU A 44 -8.48 2.42 -12.94
C LEU A 44 -9.57 3.09 -13.79
N LYS A 45 -10.25 2.31 -14.63
CA LYS A 45 -11.32 2.81 -15.50
C LYS A 45 -12.69 2.53 -14.89
N PRO A 46 -13.67 3.44 -15.04
CA PRO A 46 -15.04 3.23 -14.62
C PRO A 46 -15.61 1.91 -15.15
N ILE A 47 -16.20 1.11 -14.27
CA ILE A 47 -17.05 -0.02 -14.68
C ILE A 47 -18.43 0.55 -14.94
N LEU A 48 -18.93 0.43 -16.18
CA LEU A 48 -20.26 0.91 -16.55
C LEU A 48 -21.35 0.14 -15.79
N GLY A 49 -22.32 0.88 -15.23
CA GLY A 49 -23.45 0.34 -14.48
C GLY A 49 -23.18 0.20 -12.98
N SER A 50 -24.24 -0.08 -12.21
CA SER A 50 -24.21 -0.18 -10.74
C SER A 50 -23.47 -1.44 -10.20
N GLY A 51 -22.31 -1.79 -10.77
CA GLY A 51 -21.44 -2.89 -10.34
C GLY A 51 -21.57 -4.18 -11.17
N ASP A 52 -22.47 -4.26 -12.13
CA ASP A 52 -22.59 -5.39 -13.05
C ASP A 52 -21.88 -5.08 -14.38
N ALA A 53 -20.81 -5.81 -14.70
CA ALA A 53 -20.02 -5.68 -15.92
C ALA A 53 -20.75 -6.13 -17.21
N SER A 54 -22.09 -6.14 -17.21
CA SER A 54 -22.91 -6.53 -18.35
C SER A 54 -23.64 -5.31 -18.90
N PRO A 55 -23.68 -5.08 -20.23
CA PRO A 55 -24.48 -4.02 -20.83
C PRO A 55 -25.93 -4.14 -20.33
N ARG A 56 -26.35 -3.17 -19.52
CA ARG A 56 -27.71 -3.14 -19.01
C ARG A 56 -28.61 -2.81 -20.18
N LYS A 57 -29.53 -3.71 -20.54
CA LYS A 57 -30.57 -3.34 -21.50
C LYS A 57 -31.41 -2.23 -20.86
N PRO A 58 -31.63 -1.10 -21.54
CA PRO A 58 -32.48 -0.06 -21.02
C PRO A 58 -33.85 -0.64 -20.67
N SER A 59 -34.44 -0.14 -19.59
CA SER A 59 -35.81 -0.48 -19.26
C SER A 59 -36.69 -0.17 -20.48
N LYS A 60 -37.67 -1.03 -20.77
CA LYS A 60 -38.52 -0.88 -21.97
C LYS A 60 -39.19 0.49 -22.06
N ASP A 61 -39.35 1.17 -20.93
CA ASP A 61 -39.95 2.49 -20.77
C ASP A 61 -38.94 3.61 -20.45
N GLY A 62 -37.63 3.32 -20.32
CA GLY A 62 -36.56 4.29 -19.98
C GLY A 62 -36.68 4.94 -18.59
N TYR A 63 -37.82 4.77 -17.92
CA TYR A 63 -38.18 5.51 -16.72
C TYR A 63 -37.35 5.10 -15.50
N ARG A 64 -37.07 3.81 -15.35
CA ARG A 64 -36.32 3.30 -14.19
C ARG A 64 -34.87 3.78 -14.19
N ASP A 65 -34.35 4.07 -15.37
CA ASP A 65 -32.97 4.47 -15.60
C ASP A 65 -32.74 5.95 -15.23
N LEU A 66 -33.80 6.76 -15.28
CA LEU A 66 -33.81 8.18 -14.88
C LEU A 66 -34.16 8.41 -13.40
N ARG A 67 -34.47 7.36 -12.65
CA ARG A 67 -34.93 7.48 -11.26
C ARG A 67 -33.83 8.04 -10.36
N LEU A 68 -34.16 9.10 -9.63
CA LEU A 68 -33.26 9.65 -8.62
C LEU A 68 -33.11 8.70 -7.42
N LYS A 69 -31.88 8.53 -6.95
CA LYS A 69 -31.53 7.62 -5.85
C LYS A 69 -31.09 8.39 -4.60
N LYS A 70 -30.97 7.65 -3.50
CA LYS A 70 -30.35 8.09 -2.24
C LYS A 70 -29.02 7.40 -1.96
N ASP A 71 -28.62 6.47 -2.81
CA ASP A 71 -27.38 5.74 -2.69
C ASP A 71 -26.81 5.44 -4.08
N ILE A 72 -25.50 5.22 -4.13
CA ILE A 72 -24.80 4.81 -5.35
C ILE A 72 -23.60 3.93 -4.99
N THR A 73 -23.27 3.01 -5.90
CA THR A 73 -21.99 2.32 -5.91
C THR A 73 -21.27 2.65 -7.21
N LEU A 74 -20.13 3.30 -7.10
CA LEU A 74 -19.22 3.58 -8.21
C LEU A 74 -18.04 2.62 -8.12
N ALA A 75 -17.73 1.93 -9.21
CA ALA A 75 -16.61 1.02 -9.27
C ALA A 75 -15.67 1.36 -10.42
N TRP A 76 -14.38 1.10 -10.21
CA TRP A 76 -13.34 1.21 -11.22
C TRP A 76 -12.51 -0.06 -11.23
N LYS A 77 -12.00 -0.45 -12.39
CA LYS A 77 -11.06 -1.56 -12.53
C LYS A 77 -9.98 -1.30 -13.55
N ASN A 78 -8.88 -2.03 -13.41
CA ASN A 78 -7.90 -2.21 -14.46
C ASN A 78 -7.67 -3.72 -14.60
N ASP A 79 -8.10 -4.28 -15.74
CA ASP A 79 -8.00 -5.72 -15.99
C ASP A 79 -6.55 -6.17 -16.24
N GLU A 80 -5.67 -5.29 -16.74
CA GLU A 80 -4.23 -5.61 -16.90
C GLU A 80 -3.52 -5.65 -15.54
N ALA A 81 -3.89 -4.74 -14.65
CA ALA A 81 -3.30 -4.62 -13.32
C ALA A 81 -4.03 -5.43 -12.24
N LEU A 82 -5.15 -6.08 -12.59
CA LEU A 82 -5.94 -6.93 -11.69
C LEU A 82 -6.31 -6.18 -10.40
N THR A 83 -6.86 -4.98 -10.58
CA THR A 83 -7.16 -4.06 -9.49
C THR A 83 -8.57 -3.52 -9.59
N GLN A 84 -9.24 -3.35 -8.45
CA GLN A 84 -10.52 -2.66 -8.38
C GLN A 84 -10.55 -1.62 -7.26
N ALA A 85 -11.36 -0.59 -7.46
CA ALA A 85 -11.72 0.38 -6.44
C ALA A 85 -13.24 0.51 -6.40
N VAL A 86 -13.80 0.63 -5.20
CA VAL A 86 -15.25 0.75 -5.00
C VAL A 86 -15.53 1.90 -4.05
N LEU A 87 -16.37 2.83 -4.49
CA LEU A 87 -16.96 3.88 -3.68
C LEU A 87 -18.45 3.57 -3.47
N LYS A 88 -18.85 3.35 -2.22
CA LYS A 88 -20.26 3.28 -1.82
C LYS A 88 -20.63 4.58 -1.13
N ALA A 89 -21.65 5.27 -1.59
CA ALA A 89 -22.09 6.54 -1.03
C ALA A 89 -23.60 6.57 -0.78
N ASN A 90 -24.02 7.31 0.25
CA ASN A 90 -25.40 7.37 0.75
C ASN A 90 -25.76 8.82 1.16
N TRP A 91 -26.96 9.28 0.79
CA TRP A 91 -27.56 10.59 1.04
C TRP A 91 -28.84 10.51 1.90
N ASN A 92 -29.07 9.42 2.64
CA ASN A 92 -30.25 9.25 3.50
C ASN A 92 -30.32 10.35 4.57
N ASP A 93 -29.17 10.70 5.17
CA ASP A 93 -29.08 11.74 6.19
C ASP A 93 -28.97 13.17 5.62
N ALA A 94 -29.02 13.29 4.29
CA ALA A 94 -29.02 14.55 3.54
C ALA A 94 -30.31 14.64 2.69
N PRO A 95 -31.49 14.88 3.32
CA PRO A 95 -32.79 14.79 2.66
C PRO A 95 -32.93 15.70 1.43
N GLU A 96 -32.26 16.84 1.45
CA GLU A 96 -32.21 17.85 0.39
C GLU A 96 -31.38 17.46 -0.84
N TYR A 97 -30.66 16.33 -0.79
CA TYR A 97 -29.86 15.83 -1.90
C TYR A 97 -30.44 14.55 -2.50
N LYS A 98 -30.37 14.41 -3.82
CA LYS A 98 -30.50 13.11 -4.49
C LYS A 98 -29.34 12.91 -5.45
N VAL A 99 -29.13 11.67 -5.87
CA VAL A 99 -28.02 11.29 -6.74
C VAL A 99 -28.51 10.54 -7.97
N ILE A 100 -27.81 10.72 -9.09
CA ILE A 100 -27.96 9.90 -10.29
C ILE A 100 -26.60 9.68 -10.97
N ASN A 101 -26.41 8.50 -11.54
CA ASN A 101 -25.24 8.18 -12.37
C ASN A 101 -25.61 8.30 -13.84
N MET A 102 -24.83 9.03 -14.63
CA MET A 102 -25.06 9.13 -16.08
C MET A 102 -24.98 7.77 -16.78
N GLU A 103 -24.20 6.84 -16.25
CA GLU A 103 -24.11 5.47 -16.77
C GLU A 103 -25.42 4.70 -16.64
N ASP A 104 -26.31 5.09 -15.71
CA ASP A 104 -27.63 4.44 -15.59
C ASP A 104 -28.55 4.80 -16.77
N PHE A 105 -28.41 6.00 -17.34
CA PHE A 105 -29.32 6.52 -18.38
C PHE A 105 -28.63 6.92 -19.69
N GLY A 106 -27.33 6.66 -19.86
CA GLY A 106 -26.55 7.08 -21.03
C GLY A 106 -27.12 6.57 -22.36
N ASP A 107 -27.79 5.43 -22.38
CA ASP A 107 -28.46 4.91 -23.58
C ASP A 107 -29.62 5.80 -24.06
N LEU A 108 -30.19 6.62 -23.19
CA LEU A 108 -31.29 7.56 -23.48
C LEU A 108 -30.79 8.92 -24.01
N VAL A 109 -29.49 9.18 -23.90
CA VAL A 109 -28.87 10.46 -24.18
C VAL A 109 -28.27 10.46 -25.59
N GLU A 110 -28.57 11.51 -26.35
CA GLU A 110 -28.02 11.79 -27.68
C GLU A 110 -26.75 12.62 -27.58
N ASP A 111 -26.75 13.68 -26.78
CA ASP A 111 -25.59 14.53 -26.56
C ASP A 111 -25.55 15.09 -25.13
N VAL A 112 -24.36 15.46 -24.68
CA VAL A 112 -24.10 16.11 -23.38
C VAL A 112 -23.12 17.25 -23.57
N ASP A 113 -23.39 18.40 -22.95
CA ASP A 113 -22.41 19.48 -22.81
C ASP A 113 -22.28 19.85 -21.34
N CYS A 114 -21.09 19.63 -20.80
CA CYS A 114 -20.76 19.79 -19.39
C CYS A 114 -20.03 21.12 -19.10
N THR A 115 -20.14 22.09 -20.00
CA THR A 115 -19.48 23.40 -19.85
C THR A 115 -20.18 24.26 -18.80
N ALA A 116 -19.58 24.30 -17.60
CA ALA A 116 -20.03 25.17 -16.52
C ALA A 116 -20.23 26.63 -17.01
N PRO A 117 -21.27 27.35 -16.54
CA PRO A 117 -22.09 27.03 -15.36
C PRO A 117 -23.34 26.19 -15.64
N HIS A 118 -23.44 25.58 -16.83
CA HIS A 118 -24.56 24.74 -17.22
C HIS A 118 -24.14 23.31 -17.56
N LEU A 119 -25.05 22.36 -17.36
CA LEU A 119 -24.95 20.99 -17.83
C LEU A 119 -26.16 20.73 -18.74
N PHE A 120 -25.92 20.53 -20.03
CA PHE A 120 -26.94 20.20 -21.01
C PHE A 120 -26.97 18.71 -21.27
N ILE A 121 -28.18 18.13 -21.27
CA ILE A 121 -28.42 16.74 -21.64
C ILE A 121 -29.51 16.72 -22.71
N ASP A 122 -29.17 16.25 -23.90
CA ASP A 122 -30.10 16.05 -25.01
C ASP A 122 -30.54 14.59 -25.05
N PHE A 123 -31.84 14.35 -25.05
CA PHE A 123 -32.41 13.01 -25.07
C PHE A 123 -32.75 12.57 -26.50
N LYS A 124 -32.64 11.27 -26.76
CA LYS A 124 -32.96 10.68 -28.08
C LYS A 124 -34.44 10.75 -28.43
N ARG A 125 -35.32 10.71 -27.44
CA ARG A 125 -36.78 10.56 -27.64
C ARG A 125 -37.58 11.48 -26.73
N ALA A 126 -38.75 11.89 -27.22
CA ALA A 126 -39.73 12.67 -26.46
C ALA A 126 -40.18 12.00 -25.16
N GLU A 127 -40.25 10.67 -25.14
CA GLU A 127 -40.61 9.88 -23.96
C GLU A 127 -39.54 10.00 -22.86
N ASP A 128 -38.26 10.01 -23.24
CA ASP A 128 -37.13 10.06 -22.31
C ASP A 128 -37.06 11.41 -21.59
N ILE A 129 -37.21 12.53 -22.32
CA ILE A 129 -37.33 13.85 -21.66
C ILE A 129 -38.61 13.97 -20.81
N SER A 130 -39.72 13.36 -21.22
CA SER A 130 -40.94 13.37 -20.42
C SER A 130 -40.76 12.62 -19.09
N ASN A 131 -40.03 11.50 -19.12
CA ASN A 131 -39.65 10.77 -17.92
C ASN A 131 -38.65 11.54 -17.06
N ALA A 132 -37.67 12.22 -17.66
CA ALA A 132 -36.72 13.07 -16.95
C ALA A 132 -37.42 14.22 -16.23
N ILE A 133 -38.37 14.90 -16.89
CA ILE A 133 -39.20 15.93 -16.25
C ILE A 133 -39.96 15.37 -15.04
N ARG A 134 -40.48 14.14 -15.13
CA ARG A 134 -41.21 13.51 -14.03
C ARG A 134 -40.32 13.20 -12.83
N GLU A 135 -39.11 12.68 -13.06
CA GLU A 135 -38.19 12.29 -11.98
C GLU A 135 -37.38 13.46 -11.44
N TRP A 136 -36.80 14.25 -12.33
CA TRP A 136 -35.85 15.32 -12.01
C TRP A 136 -36.55 16.65 -11.74
N GLY A 137 -37.85 16.76 -12.05
CA GLY A 137 -38.69 17.90 -11.66
C GLY A 137 -38.62 18.20 -10.16
N TRP A 138 -38.37 17.17 -9.34
CA TRP A 138 -38.11 17.29 -7.90
C TRP A 138 -37.09 18.36 -7.54
N VAL A 139 -36.04 18.56 -8.36
CA VAL A 139 -35.01 19.59 -8.10
C VAL A 139 -35.60 20.99 -8.03
N ASN A 140 -36.63 21.27 -8.84
CA ASN A 140 -37.26 22.59 -8.89
C ASN A 140 -38.38 22.76 -7.86
N ASP A 141 -38.81 21.70 -7.16
CA ASP A 141 -39.92 21.76 -6.21
C ASP A 141 -39.59 22.62 -4.98
N GLN A 142 -38.32 22.65 -4.57
CA GLN A 142 -37.82 23.46 -3.46
C GLN A 142 -36.44 24.01 -3.79
N SER A 143 -36.16 25.25 -3.41
CA SER A 143 -34.85 25.90 -3.65
C SER A 143 -33.68 25.26 -2.89
N THR A 144 -33.98 24.45 -1.88
CA THR A 144 -32.99 23.68 -1.11
C THR A 144 -32.66 22.35 -1.78
N HIS A 145 -33.47 21.85 -2.71
CA HIS A 145 -33.20 20.57 -3.37
C HIS A 145 -31.98 20.67 -4.27
N LYS A 146 -31.13 19.65 -4.18
CA LYS A 146 -29.89 19.52 -4.94
C LYS A 146 -29.82 18.14 -5.56
N LEU A 147 -29.37 18.08 -6.81
CA LEU A 147 -29.12 16.83 -7.51
C LEU A 147 -27.64 16.67 -7.80
N VAL A 148 -27.04 15.59 -7.33
CA VAL A 148 -25.67 15.19 -7.69
C VAL A 148 -25.73 14.31 -8.92
N VAL A 149 -25.15 14.78 -10.03
CA VAL A 149 -24.99 14.00 -11.26
C VAL A 149 -23.54 13.57 -11.37
N PHE A 150 -23.28 12.25 -11.33
CA PHE A 150 -21.97 11.73 -11.69
C PHE A 150 -21.93 11.50 -13.21
N ALA A 151 -21.26 12.40 -13.93
CA ALA A 151 -21.13 12.34 -15.37
C ALA A 151 -19.92 11.47 -15.76
N ASN A 152 -20.12 10.54 -16.69
CA ASN A 152 -19.07 9.77 -17.34
C ASN A 152 -19.28 9.87 -18.86
N HIS A 153 -18.90 11.01 -19.41
CA HIS A 153 -19.02 11.30 -20.85
C HIS A 153 -17.76 12.04 -21.31
N PRO A 154 -17.22 11.80 -22.51
CA PRO A 154 -15.98 12.43 -22.98
C PRO A 154 -15.99 13.96 -23.02
N LYS A 155 -17.19 14.58 -23.09
CA LYS A 155 -17.35 16.04 -23.03
C LYS A 155 -17.39 16.60 -21.60
N CYS A 156 -17.36 15.74 -20.58
CA CYS A 156 -17.59 16.10 -19.18
C CYS A 156 -16.35 16.01 -18.30
N GLY A 157 -15.31 15.32 -18.75
CA GLY A 157 -14.08 15.12 -18.02
C GLY A 157 -13.02 14.47 -18.89
N GLU A 158 -11.88 14.17 -18.28
CA GLU A 158 -10.84 13.36 -18.91
C GLU A 158 -11.32 11.92 -19.08
N ASP A 159 -10.72 11.17 -20.00
CA ASP A 159 -10.99 9.75 -20.15
C ASP A 159 -10.82 9.03 -18.80
N ALA A 160 -11.78 8.13 -18.50
CA ALA A 160 -11.81 7.34 -17.27
C ALA A 160 -12.08 8.12 -15.97
N THR A 161 -12.57 9.36 -16.03
CA THR A 161 -13.05 10.07 -14.84
C THR A 161 -14.57 10.06 -14.72
N ARG A 162 -15.05 10.13 -13.48
CA ARG A 162 -16.45 10.49 -13.19
C ARG A 162 -16.42 11.86 -12.58
N GLU A 163 -17.05 12.83 -13.21
CA GLU A 163 -17.08 14.21 -12.74
C GLU A 163 -18.43 14.48 -12.05
N PRO A 164 -18.44 14.83 -10.76
CA PRO A 164 -19.67 15.21 -10.09
C PRO A 164 -20.09 16.61 -10.52
N PHE A 165 -21.39 16.80 -10.71
CA PHE A 165 -22.03 18.10 -10.92
C PHE A 165 -23.12 18.29 -9.86
N LEU A 166 -23.13 19.46 -9.21
CA LEU A 166 -24.12 19.81 -8.21
C LEU A 166 -25.19 20.68 -8.86
N VAL A 167 -26.28 20.05 -9.28
CA VAL A 167 -27.39 20.68 -9.99
C VAL A 167 -28.37 21.30 -8.98
N THR A 168 -28.77 22.54 -9.25
CA THR A 168 -29.61 23.34 -8.34
C THR A 168 -30.92 23.80 -8.95
N ALA A 169 -31.01 23.79 -10.27
CA ALA A 169 -32.22 24.07 -11.03
C ALA A 169 -32.13 23.40 -12.39
N ILE A 170 -33.29 23.05 -12.96
CA ILE A 170 -33.36 22.43 -14.30
C ILE A 170 -34.43 23.13 -15.14
N LYS A 171 -34.05 23.60 -16.33
CA LYS A 171 -34.98 24.07 -17.37
C LYS A 171 -35.12 22.99 -18.43
N TYR A 172 -36.34 22.79 -18.92
CA TYR A 172 -36.63 21.74 -19.90
C TYR A 172 -37.15 22.33 -21.21
N ASP A 173 -36.55 21.94 -22.33
CA ASP A 173 -37.05 22.19 -23.67
C ASP A 173 -37.61 20.88 -24.26
N LYS A 174 -38.93 20.74 -24.24
CA LYS A 174 -39.62 19.56 -24.77
C LYS A 174 -39.56 19.45 -26.30
N LYS A 175 -39.25 20.52 -27.03
CA LYS A 175 -39.18 20.48 -28.50
C LYS A 175 -37.83 19.95 -28.95
N GLU A 176 -36.77 20.40 -28.30
CA GLU A 176 -35.39 19.98 -28.56
C GLU A 176 -34.97 18.76 -27.74
N PHE A 177 -35.87 18.23 -26.90
CA PHE A 177 -35.60 17.14 -25.96
C PHE A 177 -34.40 17.41 -25.05
N ARG A 178 -34.26 18.65 -24.59
CA ARG A 178 -33.12 19.11 -23.77
C ARG A 178 -33.48 19.37 -22.31
N ALA A 179 -32.61 18.93 -21.40
CA ALA A 179 -32.54 19.43 -20.03
C ALA A 179 -31.32 20.34 -19.86
N ASP A 180 -31.55 21.60 -19.47
CA ASP A 180 -30.55 22.60 -19.13
C ASP A 180 -30.46 22.71 -17.61
N MET A 181 -29.38 22.19 -17.03
CA MET A 181 -29.16 22.12 -15.60
C MET A 181 -28.20 23.22 -15.15
N GLN A 182 -28.63 24.06 -14.22
CA GLN A 182 -27.75 25.02 -13.55
C GLN A 182 -26.89 24.28 -12.52
N VAL A 183 -25.57 24.43 -12.62
CA VAL A 183 -24.61 23.75 -11.73
C VAL A 183 -23.89 24.74 -10.82
N GLU A 184 -23.73 24.35 -9.55
CA GLU A 184 -22.84 25.02 -8.60
C GLU A 184 -21.42 24.46 -8.72
N ALA A 185 -20.42 25.33 -8.53
CA ALA A 185 -19.03 24.91 -8.51
C ALA A 185 -18.78 24.00 -7.30
N ILE A 186 -18.25 22.81 -7.58
CA ILE A 186 -17.80 21.86 -6.57
C ILE A 186 -16.32 22.12 -6.34
N LYS A 187 -15.94 22.22 -5.07
CA LYS A 187 -14.54 22.45 -4.70
C LYS A 187 -13.74 21.15 -4.77
N ASP A 188 -14.26 20.10 -4.14
CA ASP A 188 -13.58 18.82 -3.95
C ASP A 188 -14.58 17.67 -4.19
N PHE A 189 -14.12 16.51 -4.70
CA PHE A 189 -15.00 15.39 -5.08
C PHE A 189 -15.83 14.87 -3.89
N GLU A 190 -15.24 14.81 -2.70
CA GLU A 190 -15.92 14.41 -1.46
C GLU A 190 -16.95 15.41 -0.97
N SER A 191 -16.92 16.67 -1.44
CA SER A 191 -17.81 17.73 -0.95
C SER A 191 -19.26 17.54 -1.40
N VAL A 192 -19.53 16.60 -2.32
CA VAL A 192 -20.89 16.21 -2.72
C VAL A 192 -21.33 14.88 -2.12
N ILE A 193 -20.46 14.19 -1.40
CA ILE A 193 -20.71 12.88 -0.78
C ILE A 193 -20.90 13.08 0.73
N PRO A 194 -22.13 13.05 1.26
CA PRO A 194 -22.36 13.22 2.69
C PRO A 194 -21.77 12.05 3.45
N GLU A 195 -22.18 10.83 3.11
CA GLU A 195 -21.66 9.59 3.69
C GLU A 195 -21.11 8.70 2.59
N GLY A 196 -19.89 8.21 2.75
CA GLY A 196 -19.29 7.32 1.75
C GLY A 196 -18.04 6.59 2.22
N VAL A 197 -17.82 5.42 1.62
CA VAL A 197 -16.64 4.59 1.86
C VAL A 197 -16.01 4.28 0.51
N LEU A 198 -14.76 4.69 0.34
CA LEU A 198 -13.90 4.35 -0.79
C LEU A 198 -12.87 3.33 -0.33
N GLU A 199 -12.88 2.18 -0.98
CA GLU A 199 -11.87 1.14 -0.79
C GLU A 199 -11.15 0.90 -2.11
N ILE A 200 -9.82 0.98 -2.08
CA ILE A 200 -8.96 0.35 -3.08
C ILE A 200 -8.42 -0.90 -2.41
N ASP A 201 -8.81 -2.05 -2.93
CA ASP A 201 -8.42 -3.30 -2.33
C ASP A 201 -7.63 -4.13 -3.32
N THR A 202 -6.40 -4.48 -2.95
CA THR A 202 -5.62 -5.49 -3.64
C THR A 202 -5.78 -6.87 -2.99
N LEU A 203 -6.68 -7.04 -2.01
CA LEU A 203 -6.94 -8.28 -1.25
C LEU A 203 -8.04 -9.17 -1.84
N ILE A 204 -8.30 -9.16 -3.16
CA ILE A 204 -9.30 -10.10 -3.70
C ILE A 204 -8.74 -11.54 -3.61
N ASP A 205 -9.08 -12.21 -2.52
CA ASP A 205 -9.13 -13.67 -2.43
C ASP A 205 -10.47 -14.10 -3.08
N PRO A 206 -10.49 -15.08 -4.00
CA PRO A 206 -11.73 -15.56 -4.61
C PRO A 206 -12.78 -16.07 -3.60
N GLU A 207 -12.41 -16.31 -2.33
CA GLU A 207 -13.30 -16.82 -1.28
C GLU A 207 -13.72 -15.81 -0.21
N GLU A 208 -13.10 -14.63 -0.09
CA GLU A 208 -13.41 -13.72 1.03
C GLU A 208 -14.53 -12.73 0.68
N VAL A 209 -15.76 -13.18 0.96
CA VAL A 209 -16.97 -12.35 1.01
C VAL A 209 -16.81 -11.34 2.14
N LEU A 210 -16.81 -10.04 1.81
CA LEU A 210 -16.98 -8.97 2.81
C LEU A 210 -18.16 -9.33 3.74
N PRO A 211 -17.99 -9.40 5.06
CA PRO A 211 -19.12 -9.64 5.94
C PRO A 211 -20.12 -8.48 5.81
N PRO A 212 -21.43 -8.76 5.81
CA PRO A 212 -22.42 -7.72 5.93
C PRO A 212 -22.35 -7.15 7.34
N SER A 213 -22.04 -5.86 7.50
CA SER A 213 -22.73 -4.94 8.43
C SER A 213 -21.99 -3.62 8.60
N PHE A 214 -22.51 -2.57 7.97
CA PHE A 214 -22.36 -1.19 8.47
C PHE A 214 -23.72 -0.47 8.62
N PHE A 215 -24.85 -1.17 8.43
CA PHE A 215 -26.18 -0.57 8.53
C PHE A 215 -27.20 -1.29 9.44
N ASP A 216 -26.87 -2.41 10.10
CA ASP A 216 -27.86 -3.15 10.94
C ASP A 216 -27.78 -2.83 12.45
N ALA A 217 -27.31 -1.63 12.82
CA ALA A 217 -27.35 -1.17 14.20
C ALA A 217 -28.17 0.13 14.33
N ALA A 218 -29.45 0.06 13.94
CA ALA A 218 -30.47 0.98 14.41
C ALA A 218 -31.78 0.21 14.63
N THR A 219 -32.09 0.06 15.91
CA THR A 219 -33.35 -0.36 16.54
C THR A 219 -34.63 -0.07 15.75
N SER A 220 -35.44 -1.10 15.48
CA SER A 220 -36.87 -1.16 15.87
C SER A 220 -37.55 -2.43 15.33
N ASP A 221 -38.28 -3.10 16.21
CA ASP A 221 -39.28 -4.10 15.88
C ASP A 221 -40.26 -3.57 14.82
N ASP A 222 -40.34 -4.21 13.65
CA ASP A 222 -41.59 -4.37 12.91
C ASP A 222 -41.44 -5.43 11.82
N ALA A 223 -42.10 -6.56 12.05
CA ALA A 223 -42.23 -7.65 11.10
C ALA A 223 -43.33 -7.30 10.08
N ASN A 224 -42.97 -6.94 8.84
CA ASN A 224 -43.71 -7.36 7.65
C ASN A 224 -43.03 -7.02 6.30
N THR A 225 -42.65 -8.07 5.58
CA THR A 225 -42.71 -8.24 4.10
C THR A 225 -42.11 -7.19 3.15
N SER A 226 -40.91 -7.50 2.62
CA SER A 226 -40.64 -7.50 1.17
C SER A 226 -39.36 -8.32 0.85
N PRO A 227 -39.29 -9.02 -0.30
CA PRO A 227 -38.24 -10.00 -0.55
C PRO A 227 -36.88 -9.35 -0.80
N ALA A 228 -35.88 -9.87 -0.08
CA ALA A 228 -34.47 -9.55 -0.26
C ALA A 228 -34.06 -9.66 -1.74
N SER A 229 -33.35 -8.64 -2.23
CA SER A 229 -32.74 -8.65 -3.56
C SER A 229 -31.75 -9.82 -3.66
N PRO A 230 -31.68 -10.51 -4.81
CA PRO A 230 -30.85 -11.70 -4.96
C PRO A 230 -29.37 -11.33 -4.86
N LEU A 231 -28.68 -12.04 -3.96
CA LEU A 231 -27.23 -12.09 -3.80
C LEU A 231 -26.51 -12.22 -5.15
N ILE A 232 -25.58 -11.29 -5.39
CA ILE A 232 -24.70 -11.24 -6.55
C ILE A 232 -23.86 -12.53 -6.58
N LYS A 233 -24.13 -13.43 -7.52
CA LYS A 233 -23.20 -14.48 -7.94
C LYS A 233 -22.37 -13.95 -9.12
N THR A 234 -21.28 -13.26 -8.83
CA THR A 234 -20.27 -12.95 -9.85
C THR A 234 -19.30 -14.10 -9.96
N LYS A 235 -19.24 -14.76 -11.12
CA LYS A 235 -18.04 -15.52 -11.54
C LYS A 235 -16.95 -14.48 -11.80
N ARG A 236 -16.05 -14.28 -10.84
CA ARG A 236 -14.92 -13.33 -10.94
C ARG A 236 -13.67 -14.05 -11.42
N ALA A 237 -12.95 -13.39 -12.33
CA ALA A 237 -11.60 -13.77 -12.71
C ALA A 237 -10.65 -13.40 -11.56
N ASP A 238 -9.82 -14.36 -11.18
CA ASP A 238 -8.75 -14.22 -10.20
C ASP A 238 -7.81 -13.08 -10.58
N ALA A 239 -7.64 -12.11 -9.68
CA ALA A 239 -6.33 -11.71 -9.19
C ALA A 239 -6.41 -10.41 -8.37
N SER A 240 -5.70 -10.47 -7.25
CA SER A 240 -5.24 -9.38 -6.42
C SER A 240 -3.96 -8.79 -7.01
N ILE A 241 -3.66 -7.48 -6.84
CA ILE A 241 -2.25 -7.03 -6.87
C ILE A 241 -1.58 -7.58 -5.61
N SER A 242 -1.18 -8.84 -5.69
CA SER A 242 -0.20 -9.43 -4.80
C SER A 242 1.16 -9.11 -5.40
N LEU A 243 1.93 -8.29 -4.71
CA LEU A 243 3.30 -8.06 -5.11
C LEU A 243 4.10 -9.30 -4.71
N SER A 244 4.36 -10.17 -5.69
CA SER A 244 5.18 -11.34 -5.45
C SER A 244 6.59 -10.92 -5.06
N LEU A 245 7.01 -11.34 -3.87
CA LEU A 245 8.36 -11.20 -3.38
C LEU A 245 9.26 -12.33 -3.91
N ASN A 246 8.75 -13.27 -4.70
CA ASN A 246 9.52 -14.42 -5.18
C ASN A 246 10.65 -13.97 -6.11
N ARG A 247 11.89 -13.96 -5.62
CA ARG A 247 13.07 -13.52 -6.38
C ARG A 247 14.26 -14.40 -6.02
N ASP A 248 15.00 -14.83 -7.03
CA ASP A 248 16.36 -15.34 -6.86
C ASP A 248 17.31 -14.15 -7.03
N MET A 249 18.18 -13.96 -6.04
CA MET A 249 19.15 -12.88 -5.98
C MET A 249 20.58 -13.43 -5.89
N SER A 250 20.75 -14.73 -6.17
CA SER A 250 22.05 -15.39 -6.18
C SER A 250 22.93 -14.84 -7.30
N GLY A 251 24.19 -14.57 -6.97
CA GLY A 251 25.16 -13.96 -7.86
C GLY A 251 26.14 -13.05 -7.15
N ASN A 252 26.98 -12.38 -7.92
CA ASN A 252 27.94 -11.43 -7.38
C ASN A 252 27.23 -10.13 -6.95
N ILE A 253 27.38 -9.75 -5.68
CA ILE A 253 26.87 -8.47 -5.16
C ILE A 253 27.80 -7.36 -5.63
N PHE A 254 29.08 -7.51 -5.35
CA PHE A 254 30.15 -6.66 -5.85
C PHE A 254 31.46 -7.43 -6.02
N ARG A 255 32.34 -6.89 -6.88
CA ARG A 255 33.72 -7.29 -7.01
C ARG A 255 34.58 -6.06 -7.26
N ILE A 256 35.56 -5.84 -6.40
CA ILE A 256 36.57 -4.78 -6.55
C ILE A 256 37.88 -5.46 -6.85
N GLU A 257 38.56 -5.05 -7.93
CA GLU A 257 39.83 -5.62 -8.36
C GLU A 257 40.87 -4.52 -8.57
N LYS A 258 42.08 -4.74 -8.03
CA LYS A 258 43.21 -3.82 -8.14
C LYS A 258 44.51 -4.62 -8.21
N ASN A 259 45.24 -4.45 -9.31
CA ASN A 259 46.56 -5.07 -9.52
C ASN A 259 46.57 -6.61 -9.32
N GLY A 260 45.49 -7.30 -9.72
CA GLY A 260 45.36 -8.76 -9.56
C GLY A 260 44.86 -9.23 -8.19
N ASN A 261 44.77 -8.33 -7.21
CA ASN A 261 44.09 -8.59 -5.94
C ASN A 261 42.61 -8.19 -6.05
N TYR A 262 41.71 -8.90 -5.36
CA TYR A 262 40.29 -8.58 -5.37
C TYR A 262 39.62 -8.74 -4.02
N VAL A 263 38.48 -8.06 -3.84
CA VAL A 263 37.47 -8.34 -2.80
C VAL A 263 36.15 -8.59 -3.53
N SER A 264 35.48 -9.69 -3.20
CA SER A 264 34.24 -10.12 -3.81
C SER A 264 33.26 -10.54 -2.73
N LEU A 265 32.05 -9.99 -2.76
CA LEU A 265 30.94 -10.49 -1.96
C LEU A 265 29.95 -11.16 -2.90
N ASP A 266 29.80 -12.47 -2.73
CA ASP A 266 28.87 -13.28 -3.48
C ASP A 266 27.69 -13.68 -2.62
N CYS A 267 26.51 -13.60 -3.21
CA CYS A 267 25.32 -14.22 -2.70
C CYS A 267 25.19 -15.63 -3.33
N THR A 268 25.47 -16.68 -2.57
CA THR A 268 25.48 -18.06 -3.08
C THR A 268 24.11 -18.72 -3.08
N ASP A 269 23.23 -18.27 -2.19
CA ASP A 269 21.84 -18.72 -2.07
C ASP A 269 21.04 -17.63 -1.36
N CYS A 270 20.74 -16.55 -2.09
CA CYS A 270 19.83 -15.51 -1.58
C CYS A 270 18.63 -15.35 -2.47
N GLY A 271 17.54 -15.00 -1.81
CA GLY A 271 16.29 -14.79 -2.48
C GLY A 271 15.19 -14.57 -1.47
N THR A 272 14.06 -14.15 -1.99
CA THR A 272 12.86 -13.88 -1.20
C THR A 272 11.72 -14.74 -1.71
N ARG A 273 10.76 -15.03 -0.85
CA ARG A 273 9.46 -15.59 -1.20
C ARG A 273 8.34 -14.88 -0.45
N GLY A 274 7.12 -15.11 -0.90
CA GLY A 274 5.90 -14.60 -0.28
C GLY A 274 5.25 -13.49 -1.10
N TYR A 275 4.30 -12.82 -0.47
CA TYR A 275 3.50 -11.78 -1.11
C TYR A 275 3.34 -10.58 -0.18
N LEU A 276 3.36 -9.40 -0.77
CA LEU A 276 2.92 -8.17 -0.13
C LEU A 276 1.60 -7.72 -0.76
N ARG A 277 0.60 -7.47 0.06
CA ARG A 277 -0.71 -6.93 -0.35
C ARG A 277 -0.93 -5.56 0.26
N ALA A 278 -1.71 -4.72 -0.40
CA ALA A 278 -2.01 -3.36 0.04
C ALA A 278 -3.52 -3.07 -0.01
N LYS A 279 -4.01 -2.30 0.96
CA LYS A 279 -5.38 -1.79 0.99
C LYS A 279 -5.35 -0.32 1.33
N ALA A 280 -6.08 0.49 0.58
CA ALA A 280 -6.37 1.88 0.95
C ALA A 280 -7.86 2.02 1.30
N TYR A 281 -8.13 2.74 2.38
CA TYR A 281 -9.49 2.94 2.89
C TYR A 281 -9.71 4.41 3.21
N VAL A 282 -10.85 4.93 2.77
CA VAL A 282 -11.30 6.30 3.06
C VAL A 282 -12.76 6.28 3.45
N HIS A 283 -13.08 6.88 4.59
CA HIS A 283 -14.44 7.09 5.06
C HIS A 283 -14.75 8.58 5.12
N ILE A 284 -15.78 8.97 4.37
CA ILE A 284 -16.35 10.31 4.30
C ILE A 284 -17.62 10.29 5.14
N SER A 285 -17.73 11.25 6.05
CA SER A 285 -18.97 11.52 6.77
C SER A 285 -19.18 13.01 6.91
N TRP A 286 -20.44 13.43 6.73
CA TRP A 286 -20.86 14.80 6.56
C TRP A 286 -19.92 15.63 5.65
N PHE A 287 -19.73 15.16 4.40
CA PHE A 287 -18.96 15.83 3.34
C PHE A 287 -17.48 16.04 3.66
N LYS A 288 -16.93 15.30 4.64
CA LYS A 288 -15.54 15.41 5.05
C LYS A 288 -14.94 14.03 5.30
N VAL A 289 -13.69 13.84 4.88
CA VAL A 289 -12.92 12.65 5.26
C VAL A 289 -12.78 12.59 6.79
N LYS A 290 -13.36 11.56 7.40
CA LYS A 290 -13.22 11.26 8.83
C LYS A 290 -12.10 10.30 9.11
N THR A 291 -11.99 9.25 8.31
CA THR A 291 -10.98 8.21 8.50
C THR A 291 -10.28 7.91 7.19
N ALA A 292 -8.95 7.81 7.23
CA ALA A 292 -8.15 7.38 6.08
C ALA A 292 -6.95 6.56 6.57
N TYR A 293 -6.66 5.45 5.92
CA TYR A 293 -5.48 4.63 6.21
C TYR A 293 -5.01 3.84 4.99
N VAL A 294 -3.74 3.44 5.04
CA VAL A 294 -3.15 2.42 4.16
C VAL A 294 -2.75 1.23 5.01
N GLU A 295 -3.05 0.02 4.55
CA GLU A 295 -2.71 -1.23 5.20
C GLU A 295 -1.84 -2.08 4.28
N PHE A 296 -0.78 -2.64 4.83
CA PHE A 296 0.10 -3.61 4.19
C PHE A 296 -0.04 -4.94 4.91
N ARG A 297 -0.14 -6.00 4.11
CA ARG A 297 -0.11 -7.38 4.62
C ARG A 297 1.03 -8.13 3.96
N ALA A 298 1.89 -8.72 4.77
CA ALA A 298 2.95 -9.59 4.32
C ALA A 298 2.57 -11.04 4.65
N GLU A 299 2.57 -11.90 3.64
CA GLU A 299 2.09 -13.29 3.74
C GLU A 299 3.16 -14.27 3.23
N GLY A 300 3.49 -15.26 4.05
CA GLY A 300 4.42 -16.34 3.74
C GLY A 300 5.81 -15.83 3.34
N VAL A 301 6.29 -14.78 3.99
CA VAL A 301 7.57 -14.15 3.64
C VAL A 301 8.73 -15.03 4.10
N GLU A 302 9.58 -15.41 3.15
CA GLU A 302 10.84 -16.09 3.42
C GLU A 302 11.97 -15.24 2.85
N VAL A 303 13.03 -15.03 3.63
CA VAL A 303 14.25 -14.36 3.19
C VAL A 303 15.39 -15.33 3.40
N ARG A 304 16.06 -15.70 2.32
CA ARG A 304 17.26 -16.54 2.34
C ARG A 304 18.43 -15.61 2.05
N VAL A 305 19.45 -15.63 2.90
CA VAL A 305 20.69 -14.88 2.68
C VAL A 305 21.84 -15.82 2.99
N ASN A 306 22.63 -16.14 1.98
CA ASN A 306 23.83 -16.95 2.12
C ASN A 306 24.97 -16.26 1.38
N LEU A 307 25.94 -15.79 2.13
CA LEU A 307 27.00 -14.91 1.67
C LEU A 307 28.32 -15.66 1.65
N LEU A 308 29.15 -15.32 0.67
CA LEU A 308 30.53 -15.74 0.53
C LEU A 308 31.36 -14.50 0.26
N LEU A 309 32.18 -14.12 1.23
CA LEU A 309 33.19 -13.09 1.06
C LEU A 309 34.52 -13.73 0.67
N GLU A 310 35.13 -13.26 -0.40
CA GLU A 310 36.48 -13.63 -0.83
C GLU A 310 37.33 -12.39 -0.98
N ALA A 311 38.52 -12.38 -0.39
CA ALA A 311 39.40 -11.21 -0.44
C ALA A 311 40.88 -11.61 -0.53
N HIS A 312 41.65 -10.79 -1.24
CA HIS A 312 43.11 -10.90 -1.47
C HIS A 312 43.83 -9.56 -1.24
N LEU A 313 43.20 -8.63 -0.52
CA LEU A 313 43.77 -7.34 -0.13
C LEU A 313 43.10 -6.78 1.11
N GLU A 314 43.76 -5.81 1.73
CA GLU A 314 43.19 -5.00 2.80
C GLU A 314 42.31 -3.89 2.22
N HIS A 315 41.02 -3.86 2.60
CA HIS A 315 40.09 -2.85 2.13
C HIS A 315 38.92 -2.65 3.08
N HIS A 316 38.36 -1.44 3.04
CA HIS A 316 37.12 -1.09 3.69
C HIS A 316 36.11 -0.64 2.63
N VAL A 317 34.92 -1.23 2.63
CA VAL A 317 33.88 -0.96 1.65
C VAL A 317 32.55 -0.80 2.34
N THR A 318 31.91 0.35 2.12
CA THR A 318 30.56 0.63 2.58
C THR A 318 29.72 1.01 1.38
N ASP A 319 28.64 0.27 1.12
CA ASP A 319 27.69 0.60 0.06
C ASP A 319 26.36 -0.15 0.26
N HIS A 320 25.43 0.03 -0.67
CA HIS A 320 24.20 -0.73 -0.74
C HIS A 320 23.76 -0.93 -2.19
N LYS A 321 22.91 -1.92 -2.41
CA LYS A 321 22.37 -2.24 -3.73
C LYS A 321 20.89 -2.59 -3.60
N VAL A 322 20.05 -1.77 -4.23
CA VAL A 322 18.67 -2.16 -4.53
C VAL A 322 18.73 -3.20 -5.63
N LEU A 323 18.32 -4.42 -5.31
CA LEU A 323 18.33 -5.55 -6.23
C LEU A 323 17.03 -5.60 -7.04
N VAL A 324 15.92 -5.26 -6.38
CA VAL A 324 14.60 -5.29 -7.00
C VAL A 324 13.80 -4.08 -6.54
N PRO A 325 13.66 -3.05 -7.39
CA PRO A 325 12.64 -2.05 -7.19
C PRO A 325 11.30 -2.64 -7.63
N LEU A 326 10.35 -2.71 -6.71
CA LEU A 326 8.97 -3.06 -7.04
C LEU A 326 8.13 -1.85 -6.76
N MET A 327 7.52 -1.26 -7.78
CA MET A 327 6.64 -0.12 -7.62
C MET A 327 5.38 -0.32 -8.47
N VAL A 328 4.24 -0.06 -7.86
CA VAL A 328 2.94 -0.13 -8.50
C VAL A 328 2.23 1.19 -8.29
N TYR A 329 1.64 1.70 -9.35
CA TYR A 329 0.89 2.95 -9.36
C TYR A 329 -0.55 2.60 -9.68
N VAL A 330 -1.46 2.82 -8.73
CA VAL A 330 -2.91 2.58 -8.88
C VAL A 330 -3.64 3.84 -8.51
N GLY A 331 -4.58 4.28 -9.31
CA GLY A 331 -5.39 5.42 -8.92
C GLY A 331 -6.65 5.59 -9.74
N ILE A 332 -7.57 6.35 -9.17
CA ILE A 332 -8.68 6.97 -9.88
C ILE A 332 -8.31 8.46 -10.01
N PRO A 333 -8.17 8.99 -11.23
CA PRO A 333 -7.76 10.38 -11.41
C PRO A 333 -8.66 11.34 -10.61
N LYS A 334 -8.04 12.38 -10.03
CA LYS A 334 -8.67 13.42 -9.17
C LYS A 334 -9.29 12.95 -7.84
N ILE A 335 -9.44 11.64 -7.61
CA ILE A 335 -9.99 11.10 -6.36
C ILE A 335 -8.85 10.61 -5.47
N ILE A 336 -8.05 9.67 -5.98
CA ILE A 336 -7.01 9.00 -5.20
C ILE A 336 -5.93 8.42 -6.12
N ALA A 337 -4.67 8.62 -5.79
CA ALA A 337 -3.55 7.92 -6.39
C ALA A 337 -2.72 7.24 -5.29
N LEU A 338 -2.66 5.92 -5.32
CA LEU A 338 -1.82 5.09 -4.48
C LEU A 338 -0.60 4.65 -5.29
N ARG A 339 0.56 5.08 -4.84
CA ARG A 339 1.85 4.52 -5.18
C ARG A 339 2.20 3.54 -4.08
N PHE A 340 2.48 2.29 -4.40
CA PHE A 340 2.92 1.34 -3.38
C PHE A 340 3.90 0.35 -3.99
N GLY A 341 4.87 -0.05 -3.20
CA GLY A 341 5.99 -0.83 -3.68
C GLY A 341 6.79 -1.44 -2.57
N ALA A 342 7.80 -2.21 -2.95
CA ALA A 342 8.83 -2.68 -2.04
C ALA A 342 10.19 -2.62 -2.72
N ASN A 343 11.17 -1.98 -2.09
CA ASN A 343 12.55 -2.13 -2.51
C ASN A 343 13.16 -3.31 -1.74
N LEU A 344 13.73 -4.25 -2.48
CA LEU A 344 14.50 -5.37 -1.93
C LEU A 344 15.96 -5.12 -2.25
N GLY A 345 16.84 -5.24 -1.26
CA GLY A 345 18.26 -5.05 -1.49
C GLY A 345 19.13 -5.52 -0.34
N ILE A 346 20.43 -5.24 -0.48
CA ILE A 346 21.45 -5.57 0.50
C ILE A 346 22.30 -4.31 0.74
N GLY A 347 22.54 -3.97 2.00
CA GLY A 347 23.53 -2.99 2.43
C GLY A 347 24.70 -3.67 3.11
N TRP A 348 25.90 -3.10 3.00
CA TRP A 348 27.10 -3.63 3.62
C TRP A 348 28.07 -2.54 4.06
N ASP A 349 28.75 -2.82 5.17
CA ASP A 349 29.91 -2.13 5.68
C ASP A 349 30.93 -3.19 6.12
N ILE A 350 31.97 -3.38 5.30
CA ILE A 350 32.91 -4.50 5.45
C ILE A 350 34.33 -3.95 5.51
N GLY A 351 35.00 -4.20 6.63
CA GLY A 351 36.45 -4.12 6.76
C GLY A 351 37.07 -5.50 6.62
N PHE A 352 38.08 -5.62 5.75
CA PHE A 352 38.82 -6.86 5.58
C PHE A 352 40.32 -6.59 5.56
N GLU A 353 41.08 -7.35 6.36
CA GLU A 353 42.54 -7.38 6.34
C GLU A 353 42.95 -8.85 6.10
N ALA A 354 43.90 -9.08 5.18
CA ALA A 354 44.47 -10.38 4.73
C ALA A 354 43.80 -11.07 3.52
N THR A 355 43.97 -12.39 3.37
CA THR A 355 43.56 -13.18 2.19
C THR A 355 42.83 -14.45 2.62
N GLY A 356 41.59 -14.59 2.19
CA GLY A 356 40.79 -15.74 2.56
C GLY A 356 39.36 -15.71 2.06
N ARG A 357 38.58 -16.67 2.57
CA ARG A 357 37.17 -16.86 2.25
C ARG A 357 36.40 -17.03 3.55
N VAL A 358 35.28 -16.33 3.68
CA VAL A 358 34.34 -16.48 4.79
C VAL A 358 32.95 -16.67 4.22
N GLY A 359 32.26 -17.73 4.64
CA GLY A 359 30.87 -17.98 4.28
C GLY A 359 29.98 -18.01 5.50
N TRP A 360 28.78 -17.43 5.40
CA TRP A 360 27.77 -17.45 6.45
C TRP A 360 26.38 -17.26 5.86
N GLY A 361 25.34 -17.69 6.57
CA GLY A 361 23.99 -17.51 6.07
C GLY A 361 22.89 -17.80 7.07
N ILE A 362 21.69 -17.39 6.72
CA ILE A 362 20.49 -17.57 7.52
C ILE A 362 19.25 -17.58 6.62
N VAL A 363 18.22 -18.27 7.09
CA VAL A 363 16.88 -18.21 6.50
C VAL A 363 15.93 -17.63 7.55
N GLY A 364 15.32 -16.50 7.21
CA GLY A 364 14.25 -15.88 7.99
C GLY A 364 12.89 -16.24 7.40
N LYS A 365 11.90 -16.54 8.25
CA LYS A 365 10.50 -16.77 7.85
C LYS A 365 9.54 -15.95 8.69
N MET A 366 8.49 -15.44 8.05
CA MET A 366 7.43 -14.63 8.64
C MET A 366 6.10 -15.02 7.99
N ASP A 367 5.16 -15.52 8.79
CA ASP A 367 3.92 -16.08 8.27
C ASP A 367 2.94 -14.98 7.84
N ASN A 368 2.40 -14.22 8.80
CA ASN A 368 1.43 -13.17 8.55
C ASN A 368 1.78 -11.92 9.35
N SER A 369 1.89 -10.80 8.65
CA SER A 369 2.13 -9.50 9.27
C SER A 369 1.20 -8.46 8.70
N LEU A 370 0.79 -7.52 9.55
CA LEU A 370 -0.08 -6.43 9.21
C LEU A 370 0.51 -5.13 9.73
N TYR A 371 0.64 -4.16 8.85
CA TYR A 371 0.95 -2.79 9.21
C TYR A 371 -0.13 -1.87 8.64
N ARG A 372 -0.81 -1.13 9.49
CA ARG A 372 -1.75 -0.08 9.10
C ARG A 372 -1.16 1.26 9.49
N ASN A 373 -0.90 2.09 8.49
CA ASN A 373 -0.55 3.49 8.68
C ASN A 373 -1.82 4.33 8.64
N CYS A 374 -2.14 4.99 9.74
CA CYS A 374 -3.29 5.85 9.85
C CYS A 374 -2.93 7.26 9.35
N LEU A 375 -3.63 7.68 8.30
CA LEU A 375 -3.51 9.03 7.75
C LEU A 375 -4.43 10.01 8.47
N LYS A 376 -5.63 9.56 8.91
CA LYS A 376 -6.61 10.40 9.59
C LYS A 376 -7.59 9.60 10.43
N GLY A 377 -7.94 10.10 11.62
CA GLY A 377 -9.09 9.64 12.40
C GLY A 377 -9.11 8.16 12.78
N CYS A 378 -7.93 7.57 12.93
CA CYS A 378 -7.70 6.19 13.34
C CYS A 378 -6.40 6.09 14.16
N ARG A 379 -5.97 4.88 14.48
CA ARG A 379 -4.66 4.60 15.06
C ARG A 379 -3.90 3.64 14.17
N ASP A 380 -2.57 3.74 14.21
CA ASP A 380 -1.69 2.79 13.57
C ASP A 380 -1.88 1.40 14.18
N VAL A 381 -1.69 0.37 13.35
CA VAL A 381 -1.71 -1.03 13.78
C VAL A 381 -0.42 -1.68 13.31
N ASN A 382 0.24 -2.41 14.21
CA ASN A 382 1.46 -3.15 13.92
C ASN A 382 1.35 -4.53 14.56
N GLN A 383 1.28 -5.58 13.74
CA GLN A 383 1.06 -6.96 14.19
C GLN A 383 1.86 -7.94 13.34
N GLY A 384 2.42 -8.98 13.97
CA GLY A 384 2.93 -10.15 13.25
C GLY A 384 4.29 -10.00 12.55
N TRP A 385 5.03 -8.91 12.75
CA TRP A 385 6.34 -8.66 12.11
C TRP A 385 7.53 -9.40 12.76
N GLY A 386 7.25 -10.50 13.47
CA GLY A 386 8.28 -11.34 14.07
C GLY A 386 8.79 -12.38 13.07
N MET A 387 10.10 -12.56 12.98
CA MET A 387 10.70 -13.62 12.17
C MET A 387 11.15 -14.81 13.01
N THR A 388 11.01 -15.99 12.42
CA THR A 388 11.70 -17.21 12.86
C THR A 388 12.95 -17.42 12.01
N TRP A 389 14.01 -17.95 12.61
CA TRP A 389 15.33 -17.99 12.01
C TRP A 389 15.90 -19.40 11.98
N THR A 390 16.44 -19.81 10.84
CA THR A 390 17.23 -21.04 10.68
C THR A 390 18.65 -20.67 10.26
N LYS A 391 19.61 -20.94 11.12
CA LYS A 391 21.04 -20.65 10.92
C LYS A 391 21.66 -21.60 9.90
N LYS A 392 22.61 -21.12 9.10
CA LYS A 392 23.56 -21.96 8.34
C LYS A 392 24.94 -21.85 8.99
N ASP A 393 25.65 -22.96 9.15
CA ASP A 393 26.98 -22.95 9.76
C ASP A 393 27.96 -22.07 8.97
N PRO A 394 28.71 -21.18 9.62
CA PRO A 394 29.73 -20.38 8.97
C PRO A 394 30.98 -21.23 8.71
N PHE A 395 31.80 -20.79 7.77
CA PHE A 395 33.14 -21.32 7.56
C PHE A 395 34.11 -20.20 7.24
N ALA A 396 35.39 -20.43 7.54
CA ALA A 396 36.47 -19.54 7.19
C ALA A 396 37.67 -20.36 6.70
N SER A 397 38.41 -19.81 5.73
CA SER A 397 39.65 -20.41 5.24
C SER A 397 40.64 -19.33 4.79
N GLY A 398 41.91 -19.45 5.17
CA GLY A 398 42.94 -18.45 4.91
C GLY A 398 43.34 -17.65 6.16
N GLU A 399 44.11 -16.60 5.97
CA GLU A 399 44.46 -15.63 7.01
C GLU A 399 43.47 -14.49 6.91
N ILE A 400 42.69 -14.23 7.98
CA ILE A 400 41.52 -13.35 7.91
C ILE A 400 41.41 -12.52 9.18
N LYS A 401 41.23 -11.21 8.98
CA LYS A 401 40.58 -10.33 9.94
C LYS A 401 39.44 -9.60 9.22
N LEU A 402 38.22 -9.81 9.69
CA LEU A 402 36.99 -9.33 9.07
C LEU A 402 36.14 -8.61 10.12
N THR A 403 35.68 -7.41 9.78
CA THR A 403 34.61 -6.71 10.49
C THR A 403 33.45 -6.54 9.51
N THR A 404 32.25 -6.98 9.86
CA THR A 404 31.11 -7.00 8.94
C THR A 404 29.85 -6.43 9.59
N ASP A 405 29.21 -5.48 8.91
CA ASP A 405 27.78 -5.16 9.02
C ASP A 405 27.16 -5.42 7.64
N VAL A 406 26.45 -6.53 7.46
CA VAL A 406 25.75 -6.82 6.21
C VAL A 406 24.29 -7.07 6.50
N HIS A 407 23.41 -6.30 5.88
CA HIS A 407 21.98 -6.45 6.06
C HIS A 407 21.24 -6.60 4.74
N ALA A 408 20.29 -7.53 4.69
CA ALA A 408 19.24 -7.46 3.68
C ALA A 408 18.17 -6.48 4.15
N PHE A 409 17.58 -5.74 3.22
CA PHE A 409 16.46 -4.86 3.50
C PHE A 409 15.27 -5.17 2.61
N ILE A 410 14.08 -5.13 3.23
CA ILE A 410 12.79 -5.04 2.58
C ILE A 410 12.21 -3.70 2.98
N ASN A 411 11.91 -2.85 2.01
CA ASN A 411 11.34 -1.54 2.26
C ASN A 411 10.01 -1.39 1.52
N PRO A 412 8.89 -1.89 2.10
CA PRO A 412 7.56 -1.52 1.66
C PRO A 412 7.39 0.00 1.78
N ASN A 413 7.19 0.67 0.66
CA ASN A 413 6.99 2.11 0.62
C ASN A 413 5.68 2.43 -0.09
N PHE A 414 5.14 3.60 0.23
CA PHE A 414 3.93 4.09 -0.37
C PHE A 414 3.93 5.61 -0.50
N GLY A 415 3.22 6.06 -1.52
CA GLY A 415 2.75 7.42 -1.68
C GLY A 415 1.23 7.39 -1.79
N VAL A 416 0.52 8.23 -1.05
CA VAL A 416 -0.90 8.44 -1.26
C VAL A 416 -1.11 9.91 -1.61
N ASP A 417 -1.70 10.15 -2.76
CA ASP A 417 -2.39 11.40 -3.05
C ASP A 417 -3.88 11.16 -2.84
N LEU A 418 -4.46 11.83 -1.84
CA LEU A 418 -5.88 11.80 -1.57
C LEU A 418 -6.42 13.23 -1.67
N PHE A 419 -7.26 13.47 -2.69
CA PHE A 419 -7.86 14.79 -2.94
C PHE A 419 -6.81 15.94 -3.01
N GLY A 420 -5.62 15.68 -3.56
CA GLY A 420 -4.55 16.67 -3.69
C GLY A 420 -3.61 16.79 -2.48
N PHE A 421 -3.84 16.01 -1.42
CA PHE A 421 -2.92 15.91 -0.29
C PHE A 421 -2.03 14.67 -0.44
N GLY A 422 -0.74 14.92 -0.67
CA GLY A 422 0.28 13.89 -0.83
C GLY A 422 0.96 13.50 0.49
N TYR A 423 1.04 12.21 0.76
CA TYR A 423 1.86 11.61 1.82
C TYR A 423 2.80 10.59 1.21
N GLU A 424 4.08 10.62 1.58
CA GLU A 424 5.06 9.58 1.23
C GLU A 424 5.68 9.02 2.51
N GLY A 425 5.73 7.70 2.60
CA GLY A 425 6.29 7.01 3.74
C GLY A 425 6.42 5.52 3.49
N GLY A 426 6.85 4.80 4.50
CA GLY A 426 7.03 3.36 4.37
C GLY A 426 7.42 2.69 5.66
N VAL A 427 7.70 1.41 5.54
CA VAL A 427 8.35 0.60 6.57
C VAL A 427 9.69 0.17 6.01
N ALA A 428 10.74 0.35 6.78
CA ALA A 428 12.01 -0.29 6.52
C ALA A 428 12.13 -1.50 7.43
N PHE A 429 12.40 -2.66 6.84
CA PHE A 429 12.65 -3.90 7.56
C PHE A 429 14.06 -4.36 7.20
N LEU A 430 14.98 -4.27 8.15
CA LEU A 430 16.37 -4.68 7.99
C LEU A 430 16.51 -6.07 8.62
N ALA A 431 16.58 -7.11 7.79
CA ALA A 431 16.74 -8.47 8.27
C ALA A 431 17.14 -9.46 7.15
N PRO A 432 18.06 -10.39 7.44
CA PRO A 432 18.95 -10.39 8.60
C PRO A 432 19.95 -9.23 8.53
N GLN A 433 20.33 -8.69 9.68
CA GLN A 433 21.50 -7.82 9.83
C GLN A 433 22.61 -8.62 10.53
N PHE A 434 23.66 -8.98 9.80
CA PHE A 434 24.82 -9.65 10.33
C PHE A 434 25.81 -8.62 10.86
N LEU A 435 26.19 -8.78 12.12
CA LEU A 435 27.21 -7.96 12.78
C LEU A 435 28.28 -8.91 13.29
N GLY A 436 29.56 -8.62 13.08
CA GLY A 436 30.56 -9.47 13.68
C GLY A 436 32.00 -9.17 13.34
N GLU A 437 32.86 -9.84 14.09
CA GLU A 437 34.31 -9.85 13.96
C GLU A 437 34.80 -11.30 13.81
N VAL A 438 35.66 -11.52 12.81
CA VAL A 438 36.39 -12.78 12.67
C VAL A 438 37.86 -12.43 12.66
N ALA A 439 38.64 -12.93 13.61
CA ALA A 439 40.04 -12.56 13.76
C ALA A 439 40.94 -13.78 14.01
N LEU A 440 42.05 -13.85 13.29
CA LEU A 440 43.12 -14.79 13.61
C LEU A 440 43.88 -14.32 14.85
N ARG A 441 43.96 -15.17 15.86
CA ARG A 441 44.77 -14.97 17.07
C ARG A 441 45.99 -15.88 17.03
N ALA A 442 47.17 -15.32 17.27
CA ALA A 442 48.42 -16.07 17.36
C ALA A 442 49.22 -15.65 18.60
N ASP A 443 49.70 -16.63 19.36
CA ASP A 443 50.63 -16.44 20.48
C ASP A 443 51.66 -17.58 20.46
N THR A 444 52.93 -17.20 20.38
CA THR A 444 54.06 -18.15 20.38
C THR A 444 54.19 -18.94 21.68
N ASN A 445 53.60 -18.47 22.78
CA ASN A 445 53.64 -19.12 24.09
C ASN A 445 52.51 -20.16 24.27
N GLY A 446 51.62 -20.31 23.29
CA GLY A 446 50.43 -21.16 23.39
C GLY A 446 49.31 -20.49 24.21
N GLY A 447 48.24 -21.23 24.48
CA GLY A 447 47.08 -20.72 25.25
C GLY A 447 45.98 -20.10 24.40
N ILE A 448 46.08 -20.18 23.07
CA ILE A 448 45.02 -19.71 22.18
C ILE A 448 43.80 -20.67 22.25
N CYS A 449 42.59 -20.10 22.24
CA CYS A 449 41.32 -20.82 22.38
C CYS A 449 41.26 -21.71 23.64
N ASP A 450 41.72 -21.19 24.77
CA ASP A 450 41.80 -21.89 26.06
C ASP A 450 42.57 -23.23 26.01
N ASN A 451 43.47 -23.38 25.03
CA ASN A 451 44.29 -24.56 24.86
C ASN A 451 45.78 -24.20 24.96
N PRO A 452 46.49 -24.66 26.03
CA PRO A 452 47.90 -24.37 26.24
C PRO A 452 48.84 -24.80 25.10
N ALA A 453 48.45 -25.80 24.30
CA ALA A 453 49.26 -26.30 23.18
C ALA A 453 48.96 -25.60 21.85
N THR A 454 47.88 -24.82 21.77
CA THR A 454 47.47 -24.12 20.56
C THR A 454 48.14 -22.76 20.50
N THR A 455 48.91 -22.51 19.44
CA THR A 455 49.60 -21.23 19.19
C THR A 455 48.87 -20.35 18.18
N ILE A 456 47.87 -20.90 17.45
CA ILE A 456 47.06 -20.20 16.46
C ILE A 456 45.61 -20.64 16.59
N GLY A 457 44.68 -19.68 16.56
CA GLY A 457 43.25 -19.94 16.59
C GLY A 457 42.48 -18.88 15.85
N LEU A 458 41.26 -19.23 15.46
CA LEU A 458 40.34 -18.34 14.79
C LEU A 458 39.23 -17.96 15.77
N ASP A 459 39.16 -16.69 16.12
CA ASP A 459 38.08 -16.14 16.94
C ASP A 459 36.94 -15.69 16.03
N VAL A 460 35.73 -16.18 16.30
CA VAL A 460 34.54 -15.94 15.49
C VAL A 460 33.43 -15.43 16.38
N GLU A 461 33.23 -14.11 16.33
CA GLU A 461 32.13 -13.42 16.97
C GLU A 461 31.17 -12.92 15.89
N LEU A 462 30.11 -13.68 15.65
CA LEU A 462 29.06 -13.30 14.72
C LEU A 462 27.76 -13.14 15.51
N ALA A 463 27.00 -12.11 15.16
CA ALA A 463 25.64 -11.88 15.60
C ALA A 463 24.77 -11.66 14.37
N TYR A 464 23.48 -11.96 14.52
CA TYR A 464 22.48 -11.56 13.55
C TYR A 464 21.35 -10.86 14.27
N GLY A 465 20.71 -9.93 13.59
CA GLY A 465 19.62 -9.16 14.15
C GLY A 465 18.59 -8.79 13.12
N TYR A 466 17.58 -8.09 13.61
CA TYR A 466 16.59 -7.46 12.76
C TYR A 466 16.05 -6.20 13.42
N SER A 467 15.71 -5.22 12.60
CA SER A 467 15.06 -3.99 13.02
C SER A 467 13.97 -3.64 12.02
N ALA A 468 12.94 -2.97 12.51
CA ALA A 468 11.94 -2.38 11.64
C ALA A 468 11.50 -1.04 12.17
N PHE A 469 11.32 -0.09 11.26
CA PHE A 469 10.87 1.25 11.58
C PHE A 469 9.95 1.76 10.49
N ALA A 470 8.94 2.52 10.89
CA ALA A 470 8.14 3.31 9.98
C ALA A 470 8.86 4.63 9.72
N TYR A 471 8.69 5.19 8.53
CA TYR A 471 9.26 6.48 8.19
C TYR A 471 8.31 7.31 7.31
N VAL A 472 8.51 8.63 7.37
CA VAL A 472 7.93 9.61 6.45
C VAL A 472 9.08 10.31 5.75
N GLY A 473 9.07 10.35 4.43
CA GLY A 473 10.17 10.87 3.62
C GLY A 473 10.30 10.13 2.29
N GLN A 474 11.24 10.58 1.44
CA GLN A 474 11.41 10.04 0.08
C GLN A 474 11.81 8.57 0.08
N ASN A 475 12.60 8.14 1.09
CA ASN A 475 13.00 6.75 1.29
C ASN A 475 13.47 6.56 2.74
N TYR A 476 13.76 5.31 3.13
CA TYR A 476 14.18 4.97 4.49
C TYR A 476 15.57 5.48 4.90
N GLN A 477 16.40 5.90 3.93
CA GLN A 477 17.73 6.47 4.19
C GLN A 477 17.63 7.98 4.40
N ASN A 478 16.66 8.63 3.76
CA ASN A 478 16.42 10.07 3.78
C ASN A 478 15.01 10.34 4.33
N THR A 479 14.85 10.07 5.63
CA THR A 479 13.58 10.25 6.34
C THR A 479 13.48 11.64 6.94
N ASN A 480 12.32 12.27 6.82
CA ASN A 480 11.98 13.48 7.60
C ASN A 480 11.56 13.12 9.03
N TRP A 481 11.03 11.91 9.21
CA TRP A 481 10.61 11.35 10.49
C TRP A 481 10.73 9.82 10.45
N GLN A 482 11.09 9.21 11.57
CA GLN A 482 11.10 7.76 11.74
C GLN A 482 10.62 7.36 13.14
N ALA A 483 10.03 6.18 13.24
CA ALA A 483 9.70 5.54 14.51
C ALA A 483 9.91 4.03 14.44
N ASP A 484 10.61 3.50 15.43
CA ASP A 484 10.82 2.06 15.55
C ASP A 484 9.48 1.34 15.74
N LEU A 485 9.22 0.36 14.88
CA LEU A 485 8.08 -0.54 15.00
C LEU A 485 8.29 -1.53 16.15
N PHE A 486 9.54 -1.91 16.40
CA PHE A 486 9.98 -2.66 17.56
C PHE A 486 11.46 -2.41 17.81
N ALA A 487 11.89 -2.59 19.07
CA ALA A 487 13.29 -2.46 19.45
C ALA A 487 14.15 -3.41 18.59
N PRO A 488 15.27 -2.94 18.03
CA PRO A 488 16.23 -3.79 17.33
C PRO A 488 16.57 -5.00 18.20
N LYS A 489 16.52 -6.19 17.60
CA LYS A 489 16.94 -7.40 18.28
C LYS A 489 18.22 -7.91 17.65
N SER A 490 19.19 -8.25 18.48
CA SER A 490 20.38 -8.98 18.09
C SER A 490 20.45 -10.30 18.84
N PHE A 491 21.00 -11.31 18.18
CA PHE A 491 21.19 -12.64 18.71
C PHE A 491 22.61 -13.07 18.36
N VAL A 492 23.33 -13.59 19.34
CA VAL A 492 24.64 -14.17 19.10
C VAL A 492 24.45 -15.37 18.15
N PHE A 493 25.11 -15.28 17.01
CA PHE A 493 25.11 -16.27 15.95
C PHE A 493 26.12 -17.36 16.32
N TYR A 494 27.38 -16.94 16.53
CA TYR A 494 28.55 -17.71 16.97
C TYR A 494 29.43 -16.80 17.86
N ASP A 495 29.99 -17.38 18.90
CA ASP A 495 30.99 -16.75 19.77
C ASP A 495 31.90 -17.90 20.23
N GLN A 496 32.86 -18.24 19.36
CA GLN A 496 33.73 -19.41 19.54
C GLN A 496 35.13 -19.15 18.98
N CYS A 497 36.13 -19.66 19.70
CA CYS A 497 37.51 -19.73 19.23
C CYS A 497 37.84 -21.15 18.75
N PHE A 498 38.24 -21.28 17.48
CA PHE A 498 38.59 -22.54 16.86
C PHE A 498 40.11 -22.72 16.82
N PRO A 499 40.70 -23.72 17.50
CA PRO A 499 42.13 -23.97 17.43
C PRO A 499 42.54 -24.48 16.04
N ILE A 500 43.54 -23.85 15.43
CA ILE A 500 44.10 -24.29 14.14
C ILE A 500 45.26 -25.24 14.45
N LYS A 501 45.16 -26.49 13.98
CA LYS A 501 46.26 -27.46 14.15
C LYS A 501 47.41 -27.07 13.22
N ASN A 502 48.57 -26.80 13.80
CA ASN A 502 49.83 -26.78 13.06
C ASN A 502 50.08 -28.20 12.54
N ASN A 503 50.02 -28.39 11.21
CA ASN A 503 50.46 -29.63 10.57
C ASN A 503 51.98 -29.73 10.52
#